data_AF-A0A432GC36-F1
#
_entry.id   AF-A0A432GC36-F1
#
_cell.length_a   1.000
_cell.length_b   1.000
_cell.length_c   1.000
_cell.angle_alpha   90.00
_cell.angle_beta   90.00
_cell.angle_gamma   90.00
#
_symmetry.space_group_name_H-M   'P 1'
#
loop_
_entity.id
_entity.type
_entity.pdbx_description
1 polymer ?
#
loop_
_entity_poly.entity_id
_entity_poly.type
_entity_poly.pdbx_seq_one_letter_code
_entity_poly.pdbx_strand_id
1 'polypeptide(L)'
;MSFQLNCPNCGKRAVSEFTFKSEFKNRPAAEAEFSEWTDYVYFRENNMGRQIEWWYHRSGCQSWFLAERDTLNNSDHKSFWYGDLGQHSKNSDGEA
;
A
#
# COMPACT_ATOMS: atom_id res chain seq x y z
N MET A 1 4.21 -20.13 9.87
CA MET A 1 3.21 -19.13 10.32
C MET A 1 2.99 -18.15 9.17
N SER A 2 1.75 -17.81 8.82
CA SER A 2 1.52 -16.80 7.77
C SER A 2 1.58 -15.39 8.37
N PHE A 3 2.01 -14.42 7.56
CA PHE A 3 1.90 -13.00 7.89
C PHE A 3 0.43 -12.59 8.15
N GLN A 4 0.24 -11.62 9.04
CA GLN A 4 -1.07 -11.05 9.36
C GLN A 4 -1.09 -9.58 8.97
N LEU A 5 -2.18 -9.12 8.36
CA LEU A 5 -2.37 -7.73 7.99
C LEU A 5 -3.43 -7.09 8.89
N ASN A 6 -3.29 -5.81 9.21
CA ASN A 6 -4.23 -5.11 10.08
C ASN A 6 -5.22 -4.30 9.24
N CYS A 7 -6.45 -4.79 9.07
CA CYS A 7 -7.47 -4.01 8.39
C CYS A 7 -7.88 -2.82 9.28
N PRO A 8 -7.90 -1.56 8.78
CA PRO A 8 -8.33 -0.41 9.58
C PRO A 8 -9.76 -0.53 10.12
N ASN A 9 -10.61 -1.33 9.48
CA ASN A 9 -11.98 -1.60 9.90
C ASN A 9 -12.12 -2.91 10.73
N CYS A 10 -11.48 -3.99 10.32
CA CYS A 10 -11.68 -5.32 10.91
C CYS A 10 -10.61 -5.77 11.92
N GLY A 11 -9.55 -4.99 12.09
CA GLY A 11 -8.39 -5.35 12.90
C GLY A 11 -7.48 -6.40 12.23
N LYS A 12 -6.66 -7.07 13.05
CA LYS A 12 -5.69 -8.08 12.61
C LYS A 12 -6.37 -9.31 12.02
N ARG A 13 -5.99 -9.67 10.80
CA ARG A 13 -6.52 -10.84 10.06
C ARG A 13 -5.39 -11.54 9.28
N ALA A 14 -5.63 -12.79 8.88
CA ALA A 14 -4.65 -13.53 8.09
C ALA A 14 -4.50 -12.90 6.69
N VAL A 15 -3.28 -12.81 6.16
CA VAL A 15 -3.02 -12.19 4.84
C VAL A 15 -3.80 -12.87 3.70
N SER A 16 -4.16 -14.15 3.85
CA SER A 16 -4.98 -14.91 2.88
C SER A 16 -6.40 -14.38 2.72
N GLU A 17 -6.92 -13.59 3.67
CA GLU A 17 -8.21 -12.89 3.54
C GLU A 17 -8.14 -11.68 2.59
N PHE A 18 -6.92 -11.27 2.20
CA PHE A 18 -6.67 -10.05 1.45
C PHE A 18 -6.14 -10.33 0.05
N THR A 19 -6.25 -9.31 -0.80
CA THR A 19 -5.66 -9.31 -2.14
C THR A 19 -4.72 -8.12 -2.25
N PHE A 20 -3.45 -8.40 -2.51
CA PHE A 20 -2.44 -7.40 -2.89
C PHE A 20 -2.75 -6.92 -4.32
N LYS A 21 -2.58 -5.61 -4.57
CA LYS A 21 -2.78 -5.04 -5.91
C LYS A 21 -1.49 -4.51 -6.54
N SER A 22 -0.86 -3.54 -5.90
CA SER A 22 0.39 -2.92 -6.32
C SER A 22 0.92 -2.04 -5.20
N GLU A 23 2.13 -1.53 -5.36
CA GLU A 23 2.58 -0.34 -4.65
C GLU A 23 1.66 0.87 -4.92
N PHE A 24 1.74 1.84 -4.03
CA PHE A 24 1.08 3.12 -4.19
C PHE A 24 1.84 4.00 -5.18
N LYS A 25 1.16 4.45 -6.23
CA LYS A 25 1.68 5.40 -7.21
C LYS A 25 0.65 6.49 -7.48
N ASN A 26 1.11 7.73 -7.55
CA ASN A 26 0.24 8.84 -7.92
C ASN A 26 -0.23 8.67 -9.36
N ARG A 27 -1.55 8.79 -9.55
CA ARG A 27 -2.15 8.76 -10.88
C ARG A 27 -1.85 10.09 -11.60
N PRO A 28 -1.34 10.06 -12.84
CA PRO A 28 -1.17 11.28 -13.64
C PRO A 28 -2.49 12.03 -13.86
N ALA A 29 -2.39 13.33 -14.14
CA ALA A 29 -3.51 14.15 -14.58
C ALA A 29 -4.06 13.63 -15.93
N ALA A 30 -5.31 13.94 -16.25
CA ALA A 30 -5.94 13.48 -17.49
C ALA A 30 -5.19 13.99 -18.73
N GLU A 31 -4.64 15.20 -18.65
CA GLU A 31 -3.92 15.91 -19.70
C GLU A 31 -2.40 15.66 -19.68
N ALA A 32 -1.92 14.77 -18.81
CA ALA A 32 -0.51 14.40 -18.71
C ALA A 32 0.02 13.79 -20.03
N GLU A 33 1.33 13.85 -20.22
CA GLU A 33 1.98 13.33 -21.42
C GLU A 33 1.79 11.81 -21.54
N PHE A 34 1.82 11.30 -22.78
CA PHE A 34 1.64 9.86 -23.02
C PHE A 34 2.73 9.02 -22.32
N SER A 35 3.95 9.54 -22.20
CA SER A 35 5.03 8.87 -21.47
C SER A 35 4.72 8.72 -19.99
N GLU A 36 4.16 9.75 -19.34
CA GLU A 36 3.78 9.69 -17.93
C GLU A 36 2.68 8.66 -17.68
N TRP A 37 1.69 8.59 -18.59
CA TRP A 37 0.66 7.56 -18.55
C TRP A 37 1.22 6.16 -18.79
N THR A 38 2.13 6.01 -19.74
CA THR A 38 2.82 4.74 -20.01
C THR A 38 3.56 4.27 -18.76
N ASP A 39 4.29 5.17 -18.11
CA ASP A 39 5.01 4.87 -16.88
C ASP A 39 4.08 4.50 -15.73
N TYR A 40 2.96 5.20 -15.58
CA TYR A 40 1.95 4.88 -14.59
C TYR A 40 1.27 3.52 -14.84
N VAL A 41 1.02 3.15 -16.08
CA VAL A 41 0.30 1.91 -16.41
C VAL A 41 1.22 0.70 -16.30
N TYR A 42 2.45 0.78 -16.83
CA TYR A 42 3.30 -0.40 -17.02
C TYR A 42 4.42 -0.54 -15.98
N PHE A 43 5.02 0.57 -15.53
CA PHE A 43 6.18 0.49 -14.63
C PHE A 43 5.76 0.55 -13.16
N ARG A 44 6.39 -0.33 -12.37
CA ARG A 44 6.18 -0.46 -10.93
C ARG A 44 7.52 -0.43 -10.21
N GLU A 45 7.54 0.15 -9.02
CA GLU A 45 8.71 0.05 -8.16
C GLU A 45 8.68 -1.28 -7.40
N ASN A 46 9.84 -1.93 -7.32
CA ASN A 46 10.01 -3.17 -6.58
C ASN A 46 11.09 -2.96 -5.51
N ASN A 47 10.75 -2.14 -4.52
CA ASN A 47 11.69 -1.72 -3.51
C ASN A 47 11.91 -2.84 -2.49
N MET A 48 13.18 -3.11 -2.18
CA MET A 48 13.58 -3.96 -1.05
C MET A 48 13.57 -3.10 0.21
N GLY A 49 12.58 -3.28 1.08
CA GLY A 49 12.40 -2.50 2.30
C GLY A 49 10.98 -1.98 2.45
N ARG A 50 10.82 -0.83 3.12
CA ARG A 50 9.49 -0.24 3.36
C ARG A 50 8.86 0.26 2.07
N GLN A 51 7.63 -0.19 1.81
CA GLN A 51 6.85 0.20 0.65
C GLN A 51 5.38 0.41 1.05
N ILE A 52 4.74 1.45 0.47
CA ILE A 52 3.31 1.67 0.62
C ILE A 52 2.58 0.93 -0.50
N GLU A 53 1.54 0.18 -0.14
CA GLU A 53 0.89 -0.79 -1.01
C GLU A 53 -0.64 -0.76 -0.89
N TRP A 54 -1.33 -1.05 -1.98
CA TRP A 54 -2.77 -1.25 -2.00
C TRP A 54 -3.17 -2.68 -1.65
N TRP A 55 -4.08 -2.78 -0.68
CA TRP A 55 -4.66 -4.03 -0.22
C TRP A 55 -6.19 -3.97 -0.20
N TYR A 56 -6.82 -5.10 -0.56
CA TYR A 56 -8.27 -5.26 -0.55
C TYR A 56 -8.68 -6.39 0.41
N HIS A 57 -9.57 -6.10 1.37
CA HIS A 57 -10.05 -7.11 2.33
C HIS A 57 -11.17 -7.98 1.74
N ARG A 58 -10.79 -8.87 0.82
CA ARG A 58 -11.71 -9.70 0.03
C ARG A 58 -12.68 -10.54 0.87
N SER A 59 -12.18 -11.18 1.93
CA SER A 59 -12.99 -12.09 2.77
C SER A 59 -13.57 -11.40 4.01
N GLY A 60 -13.51 -10.06 4.08
CA GLY A 60 -14.00 -9.27 5.21
C GLY A 60 -14.82 -8.06 4.76
N CYS A 61 -14.37 -6.85 5.07
CA CYS A 61 -15.15 -5.63 4.83
C CYS A 61 -15.15 -5.14 3.37
N GLN A 62 -14.51 -5.84 2.45
CA GLN A 62 -14.53 -5.53 1.01
C GLN A 62 -14.13 -4.08 0.71
N SER A 63 -13.16 -3.57 1.47
CA SER A 63 -12.67 -2.20 1.34
C SER A 63 -11.21 -2.20 0.90
N TRP A 64 -10.87 -1.17 0.12
CA TRP A 64 -9.49 -0.86 -0.27
C TRP A 64 -8.85 0.04 0.78
N PHE A 65 -7.61 -0.27 1.14
CA PHE A 65 -6.80 0.53 2.06
C PHE A 65 -5.31 0.44 1.68
N LEU A 66 -4.52 1.31 2.27
CA LEU A 66 -3.08 1.31 2.10
C LEU A 66 -2.39 0.64 3.28
N ALA A 67 -1.29 -0.07 3.01
CA ALA A 67 -0.39 -0.57 4.02
C ALA A 67 1.04 -0.20 3.68
N GLU A 68 1.74 0.41 4.62
CA GLU A 68 3.20 0.48 4.60
C GLU A 68 3.73 -0.83 5.18
N ARG A 69 4.60 -1.52 4.44
CA ARG A 69 5.12 -2.83 4.83
C ARG A 69 6.59 -2.95 4.47
N ASP A 70 7.38 -3.57 5.34
CA ASP A 70 8.72 -4.02 4.99
C ASP A 70 8.65 -5.29 4.13
N THR A 71 9.01 -5.15 2.86
CA THR A 71 8.96 -6.22 1.86
C THR A 71 10.04 -7.29 2.05
N LEU A 72 11.08 -7.01 2.84
CA LEU A 72 12.18 -7.94 3.09
C LEU A 72 11.76 -9.09 4.02
N ASN A 73 11.05 -8.78 5.10
CA ASN A 73 10.77 -9.72 6.19
C ASN A 73 9.28 -9.89 6.50
N ASN A 74 8.39 -9.00 6.04
CA ASN A 74 6.98 -8.96 6.42
C ASN A 74 6.73 -8.89 7.95
N SER A 75 7.70 -8.43 8.75
CA SER A 75 7.50 -8.36 10.20
C SER A 75 6.74 -7.10 10.60
N ASP A 76 7.00 -5.99 9.92
CA ASP A 76 6.44 -4.69 10.24
C ASP A 76 5.51 -4.21 9.14
N HIS A 77 4.29 -3.87 9.53
CA HIS A 77 3.34 -3.18 8.67
C HIS A 77 2.43 -2.24 9.46
N LYS A 78 1.98 -1.18 8.80
CA LYS A 78 0.97 -0.26 9.30
C LYS A 78 -0.04 0.03 8.20
N SER A 79 -1.31 -0.06 8.52
CA SER A 79 -2.41 0.13 7.56
C SER A 79 -3.21 1.37 7.88
N PHE A 80 -3.67 2.06 6.85
CA PHE A 80 -4.35 3.34 6.94
C PHE A 80 -5.24 3.59 5.72
N TRP A 81 -6.17 4.53 5.84
CA TRP A 81 -7.03 4.91 4.72
C TRP A 81 -6.29 5.82 3.75
N TYR A 82 -6.69 5.80 2.48
CA TYR A 82 -6.11 6.66 1.45
C TYR A 82 -6.18 8.16 1.81
N GLY A 83 -7.26 8.59 2.46
CA GLY A 83 -7.41 9.97 2.93
C GLY A 83 -6.36 10.40 3.97
N ASP A 84 -5.75 9.45 4.69
CA ASP A 84 -4.77 9.71 5.74
C ASP A 84 -3.32 9.66 5.22
N LEU A 85 -3.11 9.41 3.92
CA LEU A 85 -1.79 9.24 3.31
C LEU A 85 -0.85 10.43 3.59
N GLY A 86 -1.35 11.66 3.53
CA GLY A 86 -0.54 12.87 3.76
C GLY A 86 -0.04 13.05 5.20
N GLN A 87 -0.63 12.35 6.17
CA GLN A 87 -0.15 12.32 7.55
C GLN A 87 0.93 11.25 7.74
N HIS A 88 0.92 10.23 6.88
CA HIS A 88 1.87 9.11 6.94
C HIS A 88 3.23 9.46 6.33
N SER A 89 3.29 10.17 5.20
CA SER A 89 4.57 10.55 4.58
C SER A 89 5.41 11.48 5.46
N LYS A 90 4.78 12.28 6.33
CA LYS A 90 5.50 13.19 7.24
C LYS A 90 6.21 12.48 8.39
N ASN A 91 5.82 11.23 8.69
CA ASN A 91 6.42 10.46 9.77
C ASN A 91 7.62 9.60 9.31
N SER A 92 7.79 9.35 8.01
CA SER A 92 8.92 8.54 7.49
C SER A 92 10.21 9.34 7.33
N ASP A 93 10.14 10.67 7.22
CA ASP A 93 11.30 11.56 7.05
C ASP A 93 11.87 12.09 8.39
N GLY A 94 11.35 11.59 9.52
CA GLY A 94 11.61 12.09 10.88
C GLY A 94 12.53 11.23 11.75
N GLU A 95 13.10 10.14 11.23
CA GLU A 95 14.06 9.30 11.95
C GLU A 95 15.35 9.21 11.13
N ALA A 96 16.24 10.17 11.39
CA ALA A 96 17.66 10.14 11.04
C ALA A 96 18.47 9.59 12.22
#